data_AF-A0A9D4VLD4-F1
#
_entry.id   AF-A0A9D4VLD4-F1
#
_cell.length_a   1.000
_cell.length_b   1.000
_cell.length_c   1.000
_cell.angle_alpha   90.00
_cell.angle_beta   90.00
_cell.angle_gamma   90.00
#
_symmetry.space_group_name_H-M   'P 1'
#
loop_
_entity.id
_entity.type
_entity.pdbx_description
1 polymer ?
#
loop_
_entity_poly.entity_id
_entity_poly.type
_entity_poly.pdbx_seq_one_letter_code
_entity_poly.pdbx_strand_id
1 'polypeptide(L)'
;MGDGIAVQSTSNSIKGNKDKKKKKKKKNRGGSKKKMTHEQVLAFKSVTEWVFLEHPSSSLALAPSSLVDDFGVQKPVGKNGDRVLFELHSHSKCSDGFLSPSKVVERAHMNGVKVLALTDHDTMAGIPEAVESARKYGIKIIPGVEISTIYSPSGDTDTEGEEPVHILAYYSSIGPSKFKMLDKFLSNIRDGRYLRAKNMILKLNKLKMALKWEQVCRIAGNGVAPGRLHVARAMVEAGYVENLKQAFARYLFDGGPAYSKGSEPDVEEAIKMISDTGGVSVLAHPWALKNPVAIVRRLKEAGLHGMEVYKSDGRLAAYSDLADTYGLLKIGGADYHGRGGHHESELGSVNLPVLVLHDFLKVARPIWCNAIREILECYAEEPSDTNLETITRFGRSRVFKGGSTLNYGQDLIDHCLPLWLSSQEMENEEFEAIKLKLSNVSSSTSERGIQVLIET
;
A
#
# COMPACT_ATOMS: atom_id res chain seq x y z
N MET A 1 38.76 72.81 20.53
CA MET A 1 40.22 72.69 20.71
C MET A 1 40.61 71.31 20.20
N GLY A 2 41.25 71.05 19.08
CA GLY A 2 41.68 71.79 17.89
C GLY A 2 41.98 70.68 16.85
N ASP A 3 41.49 70.83 15.61
CA ASP A 3 42.28 70.99 14.37
C ASP A 3 43.02 69.71 13.91
N GLY A 4 43.01 69.27 12.64
CA GLY A 4 42.55 69.81 11.36
C GLY A 4 42.36 68.66 10.34
N ILE A 5 41.43 68.78 9.39
CA ILE A 5 41.58 69.29 8.01
C ILE A 5 42.56 68.49 7.14
N ALA A 6 42.02 67.78 6.14
CA ALA A 6 42.49 67.84 4.75
C ALA A 6 41.40 67.34 3.79
N VAL A 7 40.74 68.30 3.13
CA VAL A 7 39.90 68.11 1.94
C VAL A 7 40.82 68.26 0.72
N GLN A 8 40.70 67.38 -0.27
CA GLN A 8 41.00 67.75 -1.66
C GLN A 8 39.86 67.30 -2.56
N SER A 9 39.24 68.30 -3.18
CA SER A 9 38.29 68.24 -4.27
C SER A 9 38.99 68.65 -5.56
N THR A 10 38.67 67.97 -6.66
CA THR A 10 38.74 68.41 -8.08
C THR A 10 38.23 67.22 -8.91
N SER A 11 37.46 67.31 -10.00
CA SER A 11 36.90 68.38 -10.80
C SER A 11 36.02 67.74 -11.89
N ASN A 12 35.03 68.48 -12.38
CA ASN A 12 34.15 68.15 -13.52
C ASN A 12 34.89 67.74 -14.81
N SER A 13 34.29 66.84 -15.63
CA SER A 13 33.68 67.19 -16.93
C SER A 13 33.46 65.99 -17.90
N ILE A 14 32.21 65.89 -18.37
CA ILE A 14 31.74 65.87 -19.78
C ILE A 14 32.21 64.76 -20.77
N LYS A 15 31.17 64.09 -21.33
CA LYS A 15 30.99 63.43 -22.65
C LYS A 15 31.70 62.11 -22.96
N GLY A 16 30.90 61.15 -23.43
CA GLY A 16 31.39 60.07 -24.28
C GLY A 16 30.44 58.88 -24.41
N ASN A 17 29.35 59.04 -25.15
CA ASN A 17 28.48 57.96 -25.59
C ASN A 17 29.29 56.95 -26.44
N LYS A 18 29.39 55.68 -26.02
CA LYS A 18 29.77 54.55 -26.89
C LYS A 18 29.04 53.28 -26.49
N ASP A 19 28.09 52.91 -27.34
CA ASP A 19 27.53 51.58 -27.51
C ASP A 19 28.56 50.46 -27.37
N LYS A 20 28.33 49.53 -26.44
CA LYS A 20 28.78 48.13 -26.57
C LYS A 20 27.73 47.18 -25.99
N LYS A 21 26.96 46.57 -26.90
CA LYS A 21 26.19 45.33 -26.74
C LYS A 21 26.92 44.31 -25.84
N LYS A 22 26.46 44.10 -24.60
CA LYS A 22 26.79 42.89 -23.82
C LYS A 22 25.74 41.81 -24.10
N LYS A 23 26.12 40.83 -24.94
CA LYS A 23 25.41 39.55 -25.13
C LYS A 23 25.16 38.90 -23.76
N LYS A 24 23.91 38.84 -23.30
CA LYS A 24 23.48 37.89 -22.26
C LYS A 24 23.63 36.47 -22.84
N LYS A 25 24.69 35.75 -22.48
CA LYS A 25 24.76 34.29 -22.65
C LYS A 25 23.66 33.68 -21.75
N LYS A 26 22.51 33.33 -22.34
CA LYS A 26 21.56 32.36 -21.76
C LYS A 26 22.35 31.07 -21.52
N LYS A 27 22.61 30.71 -20.25
CA LYS A 27 22.99 29.34 -19.90
C LYS A 27 21.76 28.47 -20.19
N ASN A 28 21.76 27.81 -21.35
CA ASN A 28 20.89 26.67 -21.59
C ASN A 28 21.24 25.60 -20.54
N ARG A 29 20.46 25.51 -19.47
CA ARG A 29 20.39 24.31 -18.63
C ARG A 29 19.64 23.24 -19.42
N GLY A 30 20.27 22.73 -20.48
CA GLY A 30 19.88 21.47 -21.10
C GLY A 30 20.31 20.36 -20.15
N GLY A 31 19.44 19.96 -19.22
CA GLY A 31 19.63 18.73 -18.48
C GLY A 31 19.54 17.58 -19.47
N SER A 32 20.68 16.97 -19.80
CA SER A 32 20.70 15.72 -20.56
C SER A 32 19.87 14.69 -19.78
N LYS A 33 18.77 14.19 -20.36
CA LYS A 33 18.03 13.07 -19.77
C LYS A 33 19.02 11.91 -19.62
N LYS A 34 19.36 11.54 -18.38
CA LYS A 34 20.27 10.42 -18.09
C LYS A 34 19.66 9.17 -18.74
N LYS A 35 20.36 8.61 -19.74
CA LYS A 35 19.90 7.43 -20.48
C LYS A 35 19.83 6.25 -19.49
N MET A 36 18.73 5.49 -19.54
CA MET A 36 18.55 4.31 -18.67
C MET A 36 19.62 3.26 -18.97
N THR A 37 20.06 2.53 -17.95
CA THR A 37 20.92 1.35 -18.13
C THR A 37 20.14 0.22 -18.80
N HIS A 38 20.83 -0.76 -19.38
CA HIS A 38 20.18 -1.92 -19.99
C HIS A 38 19.26 -2.66 -19.00
N GLU A 39 19.73 -2.86 -17.77
CA GLU A 39 18.96 -3.44 -16.68
C GLU A 39 17.70 -2.63 -16.36
N GLN A 40 17.80 -1.30 -16.29
CA GLN A 40 16.64 -0.43 -16.06
C GLN A 40 15.63 -0.50 -17.20
N VAL A 41 16.08 -0.67 -18.45
CA VAL A 41 15.18 -0.84 -19.61
C VAL A 41 14.44 -2.17 -19.52
N LEU A 42 15.13 -3.26 -19.19
CA LEU A 42 14.49 -4.58 -19.00
C LEU A 42 13.48 -4.57 -17.85
N ALA A 43 13.88 -4.00 -16.70
CA ALA A 43 13.00 -3.85 -15.55
C ALA A 43 11.77 -2.99 -15.89
N PHE A 44 11.96 -1.89 -16.61
CA PHE A 44 10.86 -1.05 -17.05
C PHE A 44 9.90 -1.79 -17.97
N LYS A 45 10.41 -2.56 -18.94
CA LYS A 45 9.59 -3.38 -19.83
C LYS A 45 8.78 -4.41 -19.04
N SER A 46 9.43 -5.20 -18.21
CA SER A 46 8.80 -6.23 -17.37
C SER A 46 7.72 -5.64 -16.44
N VAL A 47 8.02 -4.55 -15.73
CA VAL A 47 7.06 -3.88 -14.87
C VAL A 47 5.89 -3.30 -15.66
N THR A 48 6.16 -2.66 -16.81
CA THR A 48 5.10 -2.08 -17.65
C THR A 48 4.18 -3.16 -18.18
N GLU A 49 4.72 -4.26 -18.68
CA GLU A 49 3.95 -5.43 -19.12
C GLU A 49 3.07 -5.96 -17.97
N TRP A 50 3.63 -6.13 -16.77
CA TRP A 50 2.87 -6.56 -15.59
C TRP A 50 1.74 -5.58 -15.23
N VAL A 51 2.03 -4.27 -15.19
CA VAL A 51 1.04 -3.22 -14.85
C VAL A 51 -0.12 -3.23 -15.84
N PHE A 52 0.15 -3.45 -17.13
CA PHE A 52 -0.84 -3.35 -18.21
C PHE A 52 -1.27 -4.70 -18.79
N LEU A 53 -1.08 -5.82 -18.07
CA LEU A 53 -1.55 -7.17 -18.47
C LEU A 53 -3.00 -7.18 -18.99
N GLU A 54 -3.85 -6.32 -18.42
CA GLU A 54 -5.29 -6.25 -18.70
C GLU A 54 -5.65 -5.45 -19.98
N HIS A 55 -4.67 -4.84 -20.65
CA HIS A 55 -4.88 -4.03 -21.87
C HIS A 55 -3.81 -4.31 -22.97
N PRO A 56 -3.80 -5.51 -23.60
CA PRO A 56 -2.84 -5.83 -24.65
C PRO A 56 -2.96 -4.94 -25.90
N SER A 57 -4.14 -4.32 -26.12
CA SER A 57 -4.49 -3.67 -27.39
C SER A 57 -4.48 -2.14 -27.39
N SER A 58 -4.27 -1.45 -26.26
CA SER A 58 -3.96 -0.03 -26.32
C SER A 58 -2.46 0.12 -26.54
N SER A 59 -2.06 0.00 -27.79
CA SER A 59 -0.86 0.70 -28.26
C SER A 59 -0.79 2.07 -27.60
N LEU A 60 0.33 2.33 -26.91
CA LEU A 60 0.65 3.58 -26.21
C LEU A 60 0.61 4.76 -27.19
N ALA A 61 -0.58 5.30 -27.46
CA ALA A 61 -0.74 6.66 -27.87
C ALA A 61 -0.69 7.52 -26.60
N LEU A 62 0.53 7.84 -26.17
CA LEU A 62 0.79 8.97 -25.27
C LEU A 62 0.37 10.27 -26.01
N ALA A 63 -0.92 10.54 -26.06
CA ALA A 63 -1.44 11.86 -26.40
C ALA A 63 -1.60 12.65 -25.09
N PRO A 64 -1.06 13.87 -24.98
CA PRO A 64 -1.27 14.69 -23.80
C PRO A 64 -2.69 15.25 -23.86
N SER A 65 -3.67 14.56 -23.27
CA SER A 65 -4.95 15.19 -22.99
C SER A 65 -4.77 16.10 -21.78
N SER A 66 -4.70 17.40 -22.07
CA SER A 66 -4.87 18.45 -21.06
C SER A 66 -6.25 18.27 -20.42
N LEU A 67 -6.30 17.77 -19.19
CA LEU A 67 -7.51 17.84 -18.38
C LEU A 67 -7.76 19.30 -18.03
N VAL A 68 -8.82 19.86 -18.62
CA VAL A 68 -9.34 21.18 -18.30
C VAL A 68 -10.35 20.98 -17.17
N ASP A 69 -10.11 21.62 -16.03
CA ASP A 69 -11.09 21.74 -14.94
C ASP A 69 -12.25 22.67 -15.39
N ASP A 70 -13.42 22.56 -14.78
CA ASP A 70 -14.64 23.35 -15.08
C ASP A 70 -14.43 24.88 -14.96
N PHE A 71 -13.28 25.31 -14.45
CA PHE A 71 -12.84 26.71 -14.33
C PHE A 71 -11.71 27.11 -15.29
N GLY A 72 -11.35 26.29 -16.27
CA GLY A 72 -10.42 26.65 -17.36
C GLY A 72 -8.95 26.84 -16.92
N VAL A 73 -8.56 26.38 -15.73
CA VAL A 73 -7.17 26.49 -15.24
C VAL A 73 -6.38 25.25 -15.63
N GLN A 74 -5.39 25.42 -16.51
CA GLN A 74 -4.41 24.37 -16.82
C GLN A 74 -3.53 24.10 -15.58
N LYS A 75 -3.75 22.98 -14.89
CA LYS A 75 -2.76 22.46 -13.93
C LYS A 75 -1.62 21.81 -14.71
N PRO A 76 -0.34 22.06 -14.33
CA PRO A 76 0.78 21.42 -14.99
C PRO A 76 0.76 19.93 -14.65
N VAL A 77 0.35 19.09 -15.60
CA VAL A 77 0.71 17.67 -15.61
C VAL A 77 2.23 17.61 -15.53
N GLY A 78 2.76 16.93 -14.53
CA GLY A 78 4.21 16.81 -14.33
C GLY A 78 4.92 16.41 -15.62
N LYS A 79 6.07 17.05 -15.89
CA LYS A 79 6.94 16.87 -17.06
C LYS A 79 7.55 15.45 -17.24
N ASN A 80 6.88 14.38 -16.84
CA ASN A 80 7.43 13.01 -16.79
C ASN A 80 6.47 11.99 -17.43
N GLY A 81 6.23 12.10 -18.74
CA GLY A 81 5.42 11.12 -19.51
C GLY A 81 5.97 9.68 -19.55
N ASP A 82 7.11 9.40 -18.90
CA ASP A 82 7.82 8.12 -18.97
C ASP A 82 7.90 7.38 -17.62
N ARG A 83 7.23 7.85 -16.55
CA ARG A 83 7.35 7.25 -15.21
C ARG A 83 6.07 6.54 -14.77
N VAL A 84 6.20 5.24 -14.49
CA VAL A 84 5.19 4.48 -13.75
C VAL A 84 5.38 4.82 -12.27
N LEU A 85 4.38 5.46 -11.65
CA LEU A 85 4.40 5.82 -10.23
C LEU A 85 3.70 4.73 -9.42
N PHE A 86 4.26 4.45 -8.25
CA PHE A 86 3.82 3.37 -7.37
C PHE A 86 3.55 3.94 -5.98
N GLU A 87 2.51 3.43 -5.34
CA GLU A 87 2.21 3.65 -3.94
C GLU A 87 2.01 2.29 -3.28
N LEU A 88 2.85 1.93 -2.31
CA LEU A 88 2.85 0.61 -1.70
C LEU A 88 2.42 0.63 -0.23
N HIS A 89 2.03 1.78 0.33
CA HIS A 89 1.55 1.88 1.70
C HIS A 89 0.51 3.02 1.82
N SER A 90 -0.76 2.64 1.95
CA SER A 90 -1.85 3.59 2.08
C SER A 90 -3.04 3.05 2.87
N HIS A 91 -3.78 3.95 3.49
CA HIS A 91 -4.89 3.67 4.40
C HIS A 91 -6.18 4.35 3.94
N SER A 92 -7.30 3.72 4.28
CA SER A 92 -8.65 4.21 4.00
C SER A 92 -9.49 4.29 5.28
N LYS A 93 -10.75 4.72 5.12
CA LYS A 93 -11.76 4.69 6.19
C LYS A 93 -12.08 3.29 6.71
N CYS A 94 -11.61 2.22 6.08
CA CYS A 94 -11.79 0.86 6.60
C CYS A 94 -10.91 0.61 7.83
N SER A 95 -9.88 1.44 8.07
CA SER A 95 -9.09 1.43 9.30
C SER A 95 -9.05 2.82 9.95
N ASP A 96 -8.05 3.64 9.70
CA ASP A 96 -7.90 4.95 10.34
C ASP A 96 -7.62 6.09 9.36
N GLY A 97 -7.72 5.83 8.06
CA GLY A 97 -7.72 6.86 7.02
C GLY A 97 -8.98 7.73 7.01
N PHE A 98 -8.94 8.82 6.26
CA PHE A 98 -10.02 9.81 6.12
C PHE A 98 -10.79 9.68 4.80
N LEU A 99 -10.26 8.95 3.82
CA LEU A 99 -10.88 8.75 2.51
C LEU A 99 -11.43 7.33 2.38
N SER A 100 -12.58 7.15 1.72
CA SER A 100 -13.04 5.80 1.38
C SER A 100 -12.04 5.14 0.41
N PRO A 101 -12.00 3.80 0.31
CA PRO A 101 -11.15 3.11 -0.65
C PRO A 101 -11.28 3.69 -2.08
N SER A 102 -12.49 3.96 -2.55
CA SER A 102 -12.71 4.59 -3.87
C SER A 102 -12.04 5.96 -4.01
N LYS A 103 -12.07 6.77 -2.94
CA LYS A 103 -11.48 8.12 -2.91
C LYS A 103 -9.95 8.08 -2.78
N VAL A 104 -9.39 7.07 -2.12
CA VAL A 104 -7.93 6.82 -2.14
C VAL A 104 -7.48 6.52 -3.57
N VAL A 105 -8.20 5.66 -4.28
CA VAL A 105 -7.91 5.34 -5.70
C VAL A 105 -8.01 6.57 -6.60
N GLU A 106 -9.09 7.35 -6.48
CA GLU A 106 -9.26 8.60 -7.24
C GLU A 106 -8.10 9.57 -6.98
N ARG A 107 -7.70 9.74 -5.70
CA ARG A 107 -6.58 10.59 -5.33
C ARG A 107 -5.26 10.08 -5.93
N ALA A 108 -5.02 8.77 -5.89
CA ALA A 108 -3.84 8.15 -6.50
C ALA A 108 -3.80 8.41 -8.01
N HIS A 109 -4.95 8.29 -8.70
CA HIS A 109 -5.08 8.60 -10.13
C HIS A 109 -4.73 10.06 -10.43
N MET A 110 -5.26 11.01 -9.65
CA MET A 110 -4.95 12.43 -9.81
C MET A 110 -3.46 12.74 -9.66
N ASN A 111 -2.73 11.93 -8.87
CA ASN A 111 -1.29 12.05 -8.67
C ASN A 111 -0.47 11.25 -9.71
N GLY A 112 -1.12 10.55 -10.65
CA GLY A 112 -0.47 9.77 -11.71
C GLY A 112 0.00 8.37 -11.29
N VAL A 113 -0.41 7.89 -10.11
CA VAL A 113 -0.11 6.54 -9.64
C VAL A 113 -0.73 5.49 -10.57
N LYS A 114 0.03 4.44 -10.87
CA LYS A 114 -0.38 3.31 -11.72
C LYS A 114 -0.53 2.00 -10.96
N VAL A 115 0.18 1.86 -9.84
CA VAL A 115 0.06 0.72 -8.93
C VAL A 115 -0.15 1.25 -7.53
N LEU A 116 -1.21 0.78 -6.88
CA LEU A 116 -1.59 1.19 -5.54
C LEU A 116 -1.81 -0.04 -4.67
N ALA A 117 -1.08 -0.16 -3.56
CA ALA A 117 -1.42 -1.07 -2.49
C ALA A 117 -2.29 -0.35 -1.46
N LEU A 118 -3.47 -0.92 -1.18
CA LEU A 118 -4.28 -0.51 -0.03
C LEU A 118 -3.95 -1.47 1.11
N THR A 119 -3.52 -0.94 2.24
CA THR A 119 -2.89 -1.68 3.34
C THR A 119 -3.49 -1.24 4.68
N ASP A 120 -4.83 -1.14 4.73
CA ASP A 120 -5.56 -0.78 5.95
C ASP A 120 -5.12 -1.61 7.17
N HIS A 121 -5.09 -0.99 8.35
CA HIS A 121 -4.71 -1.69 9.57
C HIS A 121 -5.63 -2.86 9.90
N ASP A 122 -5.04 -4.05 10.01
CA ASP A 122 -5.67 -5.29 10.45
C ASP A 122 -6.98 -5.63 9.71
N THR A 123 -7.16 -5.20 8.46
CA THR A 123 -8.34 -5.52 7.67
C THR A 123 -8.09 -5.40 6.17
N MET A 124 -8.74 -6.27 5.39
CA MET A 124 -8.77 -6.20 3.92
C MET A 124 -10.15 -5.78 3.40
N ALA A 125 -11.02 -5.24 4.26
CA ALA A 125 -12.42 -4.93 3.91
C ALA A 125 -12.54 -3.87 2.79
N GLY A 126 -11.56 -2.99 2.65
CA GLY A 126 -11.54 -1.94 1.61
C GLY A 126 -11.10 -2.41 0.23
N ILE A 127 -10.47 -3.58 0.12
CA ILE A 127 -9.88 -4.05 -1.14
C ILE A 127 -10.91 -4.21 -2.27
N PRO A 128 -12.09 -4.85 -2.06
CA PRO A 128 -13.07 -5.00 -3.14
C PRO A 128 -13.55 -3.66 -3.71
N GLU A 129 -13.80 -2.67 -2.85
CA GLU A 129 -14.17 -1.31 -3.28
C GLU A 129 -13.03 -0.64 -4.06
N ALA A 130 -11.79 -0.75 -3.57
CA ALA A 130 -10.62 -0.19 -4.25
C ALA A 130 -10.43 -0.81 -5.66
N VAL A 131 -10.53 -2.14 -5.78
CA VAL A 131 -10.41 -2.86 -7.05
C VAL A 131 -11.49 -2.40 -8.03
N GLU A 132 -12.75 -2.27 -7.61
CA GLU A 132 -13.83 -1.80 -8.47
C GLU A 132 -13.61 -0.34 -8.93
N SER A 133 -13.19 0.54 -8.02
CA SER A 133 -12.89 1.94 -8.35
C SER A 133 -11.72 2.06 -9.34
N ALA A 134 -10.67 1.26 -9.15
CA ALA A 134 -9.43 1.33 -9.91
C ALA A 134 -9.62 1.03 -11.40
N ARG A 135 -10.65 0.25 -11.76
CA ARG A 135 -11.02 -0.02 -13.15
C ARG A 135 -11.29 1.25 -13.95
N LYS A 136 -11.92 2.25 -13.34
CA LYS A 136 -12.26 3.52 -14.00
C LYS A 136 -11.00 4.32 -14.39
N TYR A 137 -9.91 4.09 -13.68
CA TYR A 137 -8.70 4.90 -13.74
C TYR A 137 -7.49 4.17 -14.34
N GLY A 138 -7.63 2.87 -14.67
CA GLY A 138 -6.54 2.03 -15.14
C GLY A 138 -5.42 1.89 -14.10
N ILE A 139 -5.78 1.81 -12.81
CA ILE A 139 -4.84 1.57 -11.71
C ILE A 139 -4.84 0.09 -11.38
N LYS A 140 -3.65 -0.50 -11.21
CA LYS A 140 -3.53 -1.85 -10.66
C LYS A 140 -3.53 -1.78 -9.13
N ILE A 141 -4.44 -2.52 -8.50
CA ILE A 141 -4.45 -2.67 -7.04
C ILE A 141 -3.61 -3.88 -6.65
N ILE A 142 -2.73 -3.71 -5.67
CA ILE A 142 -2.13 -4.82 -4.92
C ILE A 142 -2.95 -4.99 -3.63
N PRO A 143 -3.69 -6.09 -3.46
CA PRO A 143 -4.34 -6.39 -2.18
C PRO A 143 -3.32 -6.47 -1.05
N GLY A 144 -3.52 -5.71 0.01
CA GLY A 144 -2.64 -5.76 1.17
C GLY A 144 -3.34 -5.44 2.48
N VAL A 145 -2.56 -5.53 3.55
CA VAL A 145 -2.98 -5.23 4.92
C VAL A 145 -1.73 -4.84 5.72
N GLU A 146 -1.84 -3.85 6.59
CA GLU A 146 -0.80 -3.57 7.60
C GLU A 146 -1.21 -4.26 8.91
N ILE A 147 -0.48 -5.31 9.27
CA ILE A 147 -0.76 -6.13 10.45
C ILE A 147 -0.03 -5.54 11.65
N SER A 148 -0.79 -5.29 12.72
CA SER A 148 -0.29 -4.83 14.00
C SER A 148 0.26 -5.99 14.80
N THR A 149 1.49 -5.86 15.27
CA THR A 149 2.20 -6.92 16.00
C THR A 149 2.97 -6.32 17.16
N ILE A 150 3.47 -7.19 18.03
CA ILE A 150 4.44 -6.85 19.06
C ILE A 150 5.73 -7.62 18.79
N TYR A 151 6.85 -6.92 18.93
CA TYR A 151 8.15 -7.55 19.06
C TYR A 151 8.49 -7.72 20.54
N SER A 152 8.70 -8.96 20.94
CA SER A 152 9.10 -9.36 22.28
C SER A 152 10.56 -9.82 22.24
N PRO A 153 11.52 -9.06 22.79
CA PRO A 153 12.91 -9.50 22.88
C PRO A 153 13.01 -10.81 23.66
N SER A 154 13.75 -11.79 23.14
CA SER A 154 13.86 -13.11 23.74
C SER A 154 15.31 -13.34 24.18
N GLY A 155 15.62 -12.98 25.43
CA GLY A 155 16.90 -13.27 26.07
C GLY A 155 17.15 -12.45 27.35
N ASP A 156 17.91 -13.02 28.28
CA ASP A 156 18.29 -12.41 29.58
C ASP A 156 19.15 -11.13 29.47
N THR A 157 19.56 -10.76 28.24
CA THR A 157 20.41 -9.59 27.95
C THR A 157 19.66 -8.44 27.28
N ASP A 158 18.42 -8.68 26.83
CA ASP A 158 17.60 -7.65 26.21
C ASP A 158 16.81 -6.93 27.32
N THR A 159 17.35 -5.83 27.82
CA THR A 159 16.70 -4.98 28.83
C THR A 159 15.52 -4.16 28.27
N GLU A 160 15.17 -4.33 27.01
CA GLU A 160 14.09 -3.59 26.37
C GLU A 160 12.76 -4.32 26.51
N GLY A 161 11.70 -3.57 26.85
CA GLY A 161 10.34 -4.10 26.89
C GLY A 161 9.77 -4.29 25.48
N GLU A 162 8.65 -5.01 25.41
CA GLU A 162 7.86 -5.19 24.19
C GLU A 162 7.66 -3.87 23.41
N GLU A 163 7.80 -3.93 22.09
CA GLU A 163 7.66 -2.80 21.20
C GLU A 163 6.65 -3.10 20.08
N PRO A 164 5.73 -2.16 19.76
CA PRO A 164 4.84 -2.32 18.62
C PRO A 164 5.62 -2.34 17.30
N VAL A 165 5.32 -3.32 16.45
CA VAL A 165 5.88 -3.47 15.11
C VAL A 165 4.74 -3.67 14.13
N HIS A 166 4.84 -3.12 12.92
CA HIS A 166 3.85 -3.35 11.87
C HIS A 166 4.46 -4.07 10.68
N ILE A 167 3.74 -5.07 10.15
CA ILE A 167 4.14 -5.85 8.99
C ILE A 167 3.12 -5.62 7.88
N LEU A 168 3.59 -5.10 6.75
CA LEU A 168 2.84 -5.04 5.51
C LEU A 168 2.80 -6.43 4.89
N ALA A 169 1.61 -6.87 4.50
CA ALA A 169 1.39 -8.09 3.74
C ALA A 169 0.84 -7.75 2.36
N TYR A 170 1.47 -8.27 1.30
CA TYR A 170 1.03 -8.07 -0.08
C TYR A 170 0.64 -9.39 -0.73
N TYR A 171 -0.56 -9.45 -1.30
CA TYR A 171 -1.13 -10.64 -1.91
C TYR A 171 -1.34 -10.46 -3.42
N SER A 172 -1.60 -11.58 -4.08
CA SER A 172 -1.95 -11.63 -5.50
C SER A 172 -3.23 -10.84 -5.79
N SER A 173 -3.54 -10.61 -7.06
CA SER A 173 -4.80 -9.98 -7.49
C SER A 173 -6.06 -10.74 -7.07
N ILE A 174 -5.96 -12.01 -6.68
CA ILE A 174 -7.09 -12.79 -6.15
C ILE A 174 -7.04 -12.96 -4.63
N GLY A 175 -6.12 -12.26 -3.97
CA GLY A 175 -5.98 -12.24 -2.52
C GLY A 175 -5.20 -13.44 -1.94
N PRO A 176 -5.36 -13.70 -0.63
CA PRO A 176 -4.66 -14.76 0.09
C PRO A 176 -5.23 -16.15 -0.20
N SER A 177 -4.39 -17.18 -0.26
CA SER A 177 -4.85 -18.56 -0.54
C SER A 177 -5.74 -19.14 0.54
N LYS A 178 -5.54 -18.72 1.80
CA LYS A 178 -6.32 -19.13 2.96
C LYS A 178 -7.01 -17.94 3.62
N PHE A 179 -7.81 -17.20 2.84
CA PHE A 179 -8.44 -15.94 3.28
C PHE A 179 -9.21 -16.06 4.61
N LYS A 180 -10.00 -17.13 4.82
CA LYS A 180 -10.75 -17.33 6.08
C LYS A 180 -9.84 -17.42 7.31
N MET A 181 -8.68 -18.06 7.17
CA MET A 181 -7.68 -18.17 8.23
C MET A 181 -7.07 -16.79 8.54
N LEU A 182 -6.68 -16.05 7.51
CA LEU A 182 -6.16 -14.69 7.66
C LEU A 182 -7.20 -13.76 8.28
N ASP A 183 -8.44 -13.75 7.79
CA ASP A 183 -9.48 -12.84 8.29
C ASP A 183 -9.83 -13.12 9.76
N LYS A 184 -9.83 -14.40 10.18
CA LYS A 184 -9.98 -14.76 11.60
C LYS A 184 -8.82 -14.22 12.44
N PHE A 185 -7.58 -14.38 11.97
CA PHE A 185 -6.40 -13.83 12.64
C PHE A 185 -6.49 -12.31 12.79
N LEU A 186 -6.80 -11.60 11.70
CA LEU A 186 -7.01 -10.15 11.71
C LEU A 186 -8.18 -9.72 12.60
N SER A 187 -9.27 -10.49 12.65
CA SER A 187 -10.42 -10.21 13.51
C SER A 187 -10.07 -10.26 14.98
N ASN A 188 -9.24 -11.21 15.40
CA ASN A 188 -8.79 -11.30 16.79
C ASN A 188 -8.00 -10.04 17.21
N ILE A 189 -7.17 -9.50 16.31
CA ILE A 189 -6.44 -8.25 16.54
C ILE A 189 -7.42 -7.08 16.71
N ARG A 190 -8.42 -7.01 15.82
CA ARG A 190 -9.48 -5.98 15.88
C ARG A 190 -10.30 -6.06 17.17
N ASP A 191 -10.63 -7.27 17.65
CA ASP A 191 -11.33 -7.48 18.93
C ASP A 191 -10.50 -6.97 20.11
N GLY A 192 -9.19 -7.22 20.09
CA GLY A 192 -8.23 -6.63 21.03
C GLY A 192 -8.23 -5.10 21.00
N ARG A 193 -8.28 -4.49 19.81
CA ARG A 193 -8.38 -3.03 19.65
C ARG A 193 -9.67 -2.46 20.26
N TYR A 194 -10.82 -3.12 20.10
CA TYR A 194 -12.08 -2.69 20.74
C TYR A 194 -11.96 -2.65 22.26
N LEU A 195 -11.41 -3.71 22.87
CA LEU A 195 -11.19 -3.78 24.32
C LEU A 195 -10.21 -2.69 24.79
N ARG A 196 -9.11 -2.53 24.06
CA ARG A 196 -8.09 -1.50 24.33
C ARG A 196 -8.70 -0.10 24.31
N ALA A 197 -9.49 0.25 23.29
CA ALA A 197 -10.13 1.56 23.19
C ALA A 197 -11.10 1.83 24.34
N LYS A 198 -11.91 0.84 24.73
CA LYS A 198 -12.79 0.95 25.91
C LYS A 198 -11.98 1.24 27.18
N ASN A 199 -10.86 0.54 27.37
CA ASN A 199 -9.97 0.78 28.51
C ASN A 199 -9.34 2.18 28.49
N MET A 200 -8.92 2.67 27.31
CA MET A 200 -8.40 4.04 27.17
C MET A 200 -9.45 5.08 27.55
N ILE A 201 -10.71 4.91 27.12
CA ILE A 201 -11.81 5.80 27.47
C ILE A 201 -12.08 5.78 28.98
N LEU A 202 -12.07 4.60 29.62
CA LEU A 202 -12.22 4.50 31.08
C LEU A 202 -11.11 5.24 31.82
N LYS A 203 -9.86 5.17 31.35
CA LYS A 203 -8.73 5.92 31.93
C LYS A 203 -8.90 7.43 31.72
N LEU A 204 -9.30 7.87 30.54
CA LEU A 204 -9.58 9.29 30.26
C LEU A 204 -10.73 9.84 31.13
N ASN A 205 -11.79 9.05 31.33
CA ASN A 205 -12.91 9.43 32.21
C ASN A 205 -12.46 9.60 33.67
N LYS A 206 -11.53 8.76 34.16
CA LYS A 206 -10.92 8.94 35.49
C LYS A 206 -10.10 10.22 35.60
N LEU A 207 -9.50 10.67 34.50
CA LEU A 207 -8.81 11.96 34.35
C LEU A 207 -9.77 13.14 34.12
N LYS A 208 -11.08 12.96 34.37
CA LYS A 208 -12.13 13.97 34.20
C LYS A 208 -12.35 14.42 32.75
N MET A 209 -11.91 13.61 31.78
CA MET A 209 -12.22 13.78 30.37
C MET A 209 -13.33 12.82 29.97
N ALA A 210 -14.59 13.24 30.15
CA ALA A 210 -15.77 12.42 29.91
C ALA A 210 -16.00 12.15 28.42
N LEU A 211 -15.31 11.14 27.87
CA LEU A 211 -15.51 10.63 26.52
C LEU A 211 -16.52 9.47 26.52
N LYS A 212 -17.36 9.47 25.51
CA LYS A 212 -18.39 8.43 25.30
C LYS A 212 -17.93 7.41 24.26
N TRP A 213 -18.27 6.14 24.48
CA TRP A 213 -17.97 5.06 23.54
C TRP A 213 -18.56 5.33 22.15
N GLU A 214 -19.80 5.81 22.12
CA GLU A 214 -20.56 6.08 20.91
C GLU A 214 -19.88 7.15 20.05
N GLN A 215 -19.26 8.14 20.69
CA GLN A 215 -18.51 9.19 19.99
C GLN A 215 -17.27 8.60 19.28
N VAL A 216 -16.51 7.74 19.98
CA VAL A 216 -15.33 7.10 19.41
C VAL A 216 -15.70 6.17 18.26
N CYS A 217 -16.77 5.36 18.42
CA CYS A 217 -17.28 4.51 17.34
C CYS A 217 -17.77 5.30 16.13
N ARG A 218 -18.47 6.43 16.35
CA ARG A 218 -18.90 7.31 15.25
C ARG A 218 -17.70 7.85 14.47
N ILE A 219 -16.62 8.22 15.17
CA ILE A 219 -15.39 8.75 14.56
C ILE A 219 -14.63 7.66 13.81
N ALA A 220 -14.59 6.43 14.34
CA ALA A 220 -13.97 5.29 13.66
C ALA A 220 -14.74 4.90 12.40
N GLY A 221 -16.07 4.92 12.46
CA GLY A 221 -16.94 4.48 11.38
C GLY A 221 -17.52 3.09 11.62
N ASN A 222 -18.54 2.72 10.84
CA ASN A 222 -19.24 1.46 11.02
C ASN A 222 -18.35 0.27 10.69
N GLY A 223 -18.27 -0.71 11.58
CA GLY A 223 -17.44 -1.92 11.42
C GLY A 223 -15.93 -1.71 11.61
N VAL A 224 -15.50 -0.50 11.96
CA VAL A 224 -14.07 -0.16 12.14
C VAL A 224 -13.67 -0.29 13.60
N ALA A 225 -12.63 -1.09 13.87
CA ALA A 225 -12.08 -1.24 15.20
C ALA A 225 -11.33 0.02 15.66
N PRO A 226 -11.78 0.72 16.73
CA PRO A 226 -11.16 1.97 17.11
C PRO A 226 -9.73 1.78 17.65
N GLY A 227 -8.73 2.30 16.93
CA GLY A 227 -7.37 2.49 17.46
C GLY A 227 -7.18 3.77 18.29
N ARG A 228 -5.95 3.97 18.77
CA ARG A 228 -5.53 5.19 19.53
C ARG A 228 -5.84 6.48 18.79
N LEU A 229 -5.71 6.48 17.45
CA LEU A 229 -5.96 7.65 16.62
C LEU A 229 -7.43 8.10 16.70
N HIS A 230 -8.39 7.17 16.74
CA HIS A 230 -9.81 7.50 16.89
C HIS A 230 -10.12 8.08 18.27
N VAL A 231 -9.48 7.55 19.33
CA VAL A 231 -9.58 8.13 20.68
C VAL A 231 -8.99 9.54 20.69
N ALA A 232 -7.83 9.75 20.07
CA ALA A 232 -7.20 11.06 19.94
C ALA A 232 -8.11 12.07 19.20
N ARG A 233 -8.74 11.65 18.10
CA ARG A 233 -9.71 12.46 17.37
C ARG A 233 -10.91 12.82 18.25
N ALA A 234 -11.43 11.87 19.03
CA ALA A 234 -12.52 12.14 19.98
C ALA A 234 -12.11 13.14 21.07
N MET A 235 -10.86 13.06 21.56
CA MET A 235 -10.33 14.04 22.51
C MET A 235 -10.26 15.46 21.91
N VAL A 236 -9.85 15.58 20.64
CA VAL A 236 -9.83 16.86 19.92
C VAL A 236 -11.25 17.38 19.72
N GLU A 237 -12.16 16.55 19.21
CA GLU A 237 -13.55 16.92 18.95
C GLU A 237 -14.28 17.34 20.23
N ALA A 238 -13.97 16.71 21.37
CA ALA A 238 -14.52 17.07 22.68
C ALA A 238 -13.83 18.28 23.35
N GLY A 239 -12.81 18.87 22.72
CA GLY A 239 -12.11 20.05 23.22
C GLY A 239 -11.14 19.80 24.40
N TYR A 240 -10.79 18.54 24.69
CA TYR A 240 -9.84 18.20 25.77
C TYR A 240 -8.37 18.45 25.38
N VAL A 241 -8.09 18.49 24.08
CA VAL A 241 -6.77 18.74 23.49
C VAL A 241 -6.92 19.53 22.19
N GLU A 242 -5.93 20.34 21.87
CA GLU A 242 -5.92 21.23 20.70
C GLU A 242 -5.72 20.47 19.38
N ASN A 243 -4.95 19.37 19.42
CA ASN A 243 -4.57 18.60 18.23
C ASN A 243 -4.12 17.17 18.60
N LEU A 244 -3.98 16.34 17.57
CA LEU A 244 -3.55 14.94 17.71
C LEU A 244 -2.17 14.82 18.38
N LYS A 245 -1.23 15.70 18.05
CA LYS A 245 0.12 15.70 18.64
C LYS A 245 0.05 15.85 20.15
N GLN A 246 -0.81 16.76 20.65
CA GLN A 246 -1.01 16.95 22.09
C GLN A 246 -1.67 15.72 22.73
N ALA A 247 -2.65 15.08 22.07
CA ALA A 247 -3.29 13.86 22.56
C ALA A 247 -2.27 12.73 22.79
N PHE A 248 -1.42 12.46 21.79
CA PHE A 248 -0.37 11.45 21.89
C PHE A 248 0.69 11.83 22.91
N ALA A 249 1.22 13.06 22.87
CA ALA A 249 2.32 13.47 23.75
C ALA A 249 1.95 13.50 25.24
N ARG A 250 0.69 13.78 25.59
CA ARG A 250 0.27 13.92 27.00
C ARG A 250 -0.42 12.69 27.57
N TYR A 251 -1.18 11.95 26.75
CA TYR A 251 -2.12 10.95 27.27
C TYR A 251 -1.95 9.57 26.65
N LEU A 252 -1.71 9.47 25.34
CA LEU A 252 -1.84 8.22 24.58
C LEU A 252 -0.49 7.61 24.12
N PHE A 253 0.64 8.21 24.46
CA PHE A 253 1.98 7.64 24.25
C PHE A 253 2.14 6.33 25.02
N ASP A 254 3.11 5.51 24.64
CA ASP A 254 3.34 4.22 25.29
C ASP A 254 3.73 4.39 26.77
N GLY A 255 2.96 3.76 27.66
CA GLY A 255 3.09 3.96 29.11
C GLY A 255 2.41 5.23 29.66
N GLY A 256 1.76 6.02 28.80
CA GLY A 256 1.07 7.25 29.20
C GLY A 256 -0.19 7.04 30.05
N PRO A 257 -0.75 8.13 30.63
CA PRO A 257 -1.87 8.06 31.58
C PRO A 257 -3.11 7.34 31.08
N ALA A 258 -3.42 7.48 29.79
CA ALA A 258 -4.57 6.84 29.15
C ALA A 258 -4.18 5.65 28.27
N TYR A 259 -2.90 5.30 28.19
CA TYR A 259 -2.43 4.17 27.40
C TYR A 259 -3.00 2.86 27.93
N SER A 260 -3.48 2.01 27.03
CA SER A 260 -3.76 0.60 27.32
C SER A 260 -2.94 -0.25 26.38
N LYS A 261 -2.32 -1.30 26.91
CA LYS A 261 -1.69 -2.33 26.10
C LYS A 261 -2.77 -3.07 25.30
N GLY A 262 -2.47 -3.43 24.06
CA GLY A 262 -3.34 -4.29 23.26
C GLY A 262 -3.00 -5.76 23.46
N SER A 263 -3.58 -6.60 22.59
CA SER A 263 -3.34 -8.05 22.52
C SER A 263 -2.87 -8.42 21.12
N GLU A 264 -2.02 -7.57 20.54
CA GLU A 264 -1.41 -7.82 19.25
C GLU A 264 -0.53 -9.10 19.31
N PRO A 265 -0.52 -9.92 18.26
CA PRO A 265 0.27 -11.15 18.20
C PRO A 265 1.76 -10.86 18.12
N ASP A 266 2.58 -11.88 18.41
CA ASP A 266 4.02 -11.81 18.16
C ASP A 266 4.29 -11.62 16.66
N VAL A 267 5.27 -10.80 16.34
CA VAL A 267 5.61 -10.43 14.96
C VAL A 267 6.01 -11.64 14.11
N GLU A 268 6.67 -12.65 14.68
CA GLU A 268 6.99 -13.90 14.00
C GLU A 268 5.75 -14.72 13.64
N GLU A 269 4.71 -14.70 14.48
CA GLU A 269 3.42 -15.35 14.19
C GLU A 269 2.74 -14.69 12.99
N ALA A 270 2.77 -13.35 12.91
CA ALA A 270 2.24 -12.61 11.78
C ALA A 270 3.02 -12.89 10.48
N ILE A 271 4.36 -12.93 10.54
CA ILE A 271 5.19 -13.28 9.36
C ILE A 271 4.84 -14.70 8.88
N LYS A 272 4.69 -15.65 9.81
CA LYS A 272 4.27 -17.01 9.47
C LYS A 272 2.88 -17.04 8.85
N MET A 273 1.91 -16.31 9.42
CA MET A 273 0.55 -16.20 8.89
C MET A 273 0.54 -15.68 7.45
N ILE A 274 1.35 -14.65 7.15
CA ILE A 274 1.49 -14.10 5.80
C ILE A 274 2.07 -15.15 4.84
N SER A 275 3.11 -15.88 5.26
CA SER A 275 3.69 -16.96 4.47
C SER A 275 2.69 -18.08 4.20
N ASP A 276 1.98 -18.55 5.23
CA ASP A 276 1.01 -19.65 5.14
C ASP A 276 -0.20 -19.33 4.25
N THR A 277 -0.44 -18.05 3.97
CA THR A 277 -1.55 -17.52 3.17
C THR A 277 -1.11 -16.97 1.82
N GLY A 278 0.17 -17.15 1.44
CA GLY A 278 0.67 -16.80 0.11
C GLY A 278 0.95 -15.31 -0.10
N GLY A 279 1.38 -14.60 0.94
CA GLY A 279 1.71 -13.19 0.89
C GLY A 279 3.21 -12.90 1.00
N VAL A 280 3.59 -11.67 0.63
CA VAL A 280 4.93 -11.11 0.85
C VAL A 280 4.90 -10.26 2.12
N SER A 281 5.76 -10.59 3.09
CA SER A 281 5.88 -9.89 4.38
C SER A 281 6.97 -8.82 4.35
N VAL A 282 6.63 -7.60 4.77
CA VAL A 282 7.53 -6.45 4.76
C VAL A 282 7.41 -5.62 6.04
N LEU A 283 8.55 -5.26 6.64
CA LEU A 283 8.57 -4.38 7.82
C LEU A 283 8.19 -2.95 7.44
N ALA A 284 7.11 -2.45 8.01
CA ALA A 284 6.64 -1.08 7.83
C ALA A 284 7.48 -0.11 8.66
N HIS A 285 7.69 1.10 8.13
CA HIS A 285 8.25 2.28 8.80
C HIS A 285 9.29 1.99 9.91
N PRO A 286 10.39 1.26 9.62
CA PRO A 286 11.38 0.80 10.60
C PRO A 286 12.06 1.94 11.37
N TRP A 287 11.90 3.18 10.91
CA TRP A 287 12.31 4.39 11.57
C TRP A 287 11.50 4.81 12.81
N ALA A 288 10.36 4.16 13.05
CA ALA A 288 9.59 4.34 14.27
C ALA A 288 10.09 3.44 15.42
N LEU A 289 10.94 2.45 15.13
CA LEU A 289 11.45 1.48 16.09
C LEU A 289 12.60 2.03 16.92
N LYS A 290 12.71 1.59 18.17
CA LYS A 290 13.83 1.91 19.08
C LYS A 290 15.13 1.28 18.59
N ASN A 291 15.10 -0.01 18.24
CA ASN A 291 16.27 -0.76 17.78
C ASN A 291 16.00 -1.52 16.47
N PRO A 292 15.94 -0.81 15.32
CA PRO A 292 15.62 -1.42 14.04
C PRO A 292 16.61 -2.51 13.60
N VAL A 293 17.89 -2.42 13.98
CA VAL A 293 18.90 -3.40 13.55
C VAL A 293 18.66 -4.77 14.18
N ALA A 294 18.42 -4.81 15.49
CA ALA A 294 18.15 -6.05 16.20
C ALA A 294 16.85 -6.71 15.74
N ILE A 295 15.80 -5.90 15.56
CA ILE A 295 14.50 -6.37 15.07
C ILE A 295 14.64 -6.92 13.65
N VAL A 296 15.23 -6.17 12.71
CA VAL A 296 15.39 -6.61 11.31
C VAL A 296 16.15 -7.93 11.21
N ARG A 297 17.23 -8.11 11.99
CA ARG A 297 17.97 -9.38 12.03
C ARG A 297 17.06 -10.55 12.39
N ARG A 298 16.28 -10.41 13.47
CA ARG A 298 15.40 -11.48 13.96
C ARG A 298 14.22 -11.72 13.02
N LEU A 299 13.63 -10.67 12.46
CA LEU A 299 12.55 -10.84 11.49
C LEU A 299 13.03 -11.48 10.20
N LYS A 300 14.28 -11.23 9.77
CA LYS A 300 14.88 -11.93 8.64
C LYS A 300 14.95 -13.44 8.89
N GLU A 301 15.36 -13.86 10.09
CA GLU A 301 15.37 -15.27 10.50
C GLU A 301 13.96 -15.88 10.52
N ALA A 302 12.93 -15.09 10.84
CA ALA A 302 11.53 -15.49 10.80
C ALA A 302 10.92 -15.55 9.38
N GLY A 303 11.67 -15.18 8.33
CA GLY A 303 11.21 -15.23 6.93
C GLY A 303 10.70 -13.89 6.37
N LEU A 304 11.10 -12.75 6.95
CA LEU A 304 10.80 -11.43 6.39
C LEU A 304 11.40 -11.27 4.98
N HIS A 305 10.61 -10.76 4.04
CA HIS A 305 11.05 -10.58 2.64
C HIS A 305 11.63 -9.19 2.38
N GLY A 306 11.14 -8.16 3.07
CA GLY A 306 11.54 -6.78 2.81
C GLY A 306 11.35 -5.83 3.99
N MET A 307 11.75 -4.59 3.77
CA MET A 307 11.48 -3.47 4.67
C MET A 307 11.23 -2.17 3.89
N GLU A 308 10.48 -1.26 4.48
CA GLU A 308 10.39 0.10 3.97
C GLU A 308 11.72 0.84 4.16
N VAL A 309 12.24 1.39 3.07
CA VAL A 309 13.51 2.10 3.00
C VAL A 309 13.32 3.49 2.42
N TYR A 310 12.39 3.65 1.47
CA TYR A 310 12.18 4.91 0.77
C TYR A 310 11.28 5.84 1.58
N LYS A 311 11.88 6.90 2.11
CA LYS A 311 11.20 8.01 2.77
C LYS A 311 11.87 9.34 2.45
N SER A 312 11.10 10.42 2.52
CA SER A 312 11.54 11.80 2.25
C SER A 312 12.37 12.46 3.37
N ASP A 313 12.75 11.73 4.43
CA ASP A 313 13.34 12.32 5.66
C ASP A 313 14.87 12.19 5.78
N GLY A 314 15.55 11.74 4.73
CA GLY A 314 17.02 11.69 4.67
C GLY A 314 17.68 10.45 5.26
N ARG A 315 16.90 9.47 5.78
CA ARG A 315 17.44 8.21 6.33
C ARG A 315 17.58 7.07 5.31
N LEU A 316 17.37 7.37 4.03
CA LEU A 316 17.39 6.40 2.93
C LEU A 316 18.67 5.55 2.92
N ALA A 317 19.85 6.15 3.09
CA ALA A 317 21.12 5.43 3.03
C ALA A 317 21.24 4.37 4.13
N ALA A 318 20.98 4.75 5.39
CA ALA A 318 21.11 3.84 6.53
C ALA A 318 20.16 2.63 6.43
N TYR A 319 18.90 2.85 6.03
CA TYR A 319 17.95 1.74 5.86
C TYR A 319 18.21 0.93 4.58
N SER A 320 18.76 1.55 3.54
CA SER A 320 19.22 0.81 2.35
C SER A 320 20.36 -0.13 2.70
N ASP A 321 21.37 0.34 3.44
CA ASP A 321 22.52 -0.47 3.85
C ASP A 321 22.08 -1.60 4.79
N LEU A 322 21.14 -1.32 5.70
CA LEU A 322 20.54 -2.33 6.57
C LEU A 322 19.80 -3.40 5.77
N ALA A 323 18.98 -3.00 4.80
CA ALA A 323 18.29 -3.94 3.92
C ALA A 323 19.27 -4.79 3.10
N ASP A 324 20.34 -4.18 2.57
CA ASP A 324 21.40 -4.90 1.84
C ASP A 324 22.11 -5.92 2.72
N THR A 325 22.44 -5.53 3.96
CA THR A 325 23.13 -6.39 4.94
C THR A 325 22.36 -7.70 5.18
N TYR A 326 21.02 -7.64 5.21
CA TYR A 326 20.17 -8.81 5.46
C TYR A 326 19.50 -9.38 4.20
N GLY A 327 19.86 -8.89 3.01
CA GLY A 327 19.28 -9.32 1.74
C GLY A 327 17.75 -9.18 1.72
N LEU A 328 17.25 -8.00 2.12
CA LEU A 328 15.84 -7.65 2.17
C LEU A 328 15.45 -6.75 0.99
N LEU A 329 14.24 -6.94 0.48
CA LEU A 329 13.64 -6.02 -0.49
C LEU A 329 13.54 -4.61 0.09
N LYS A 330 13.86 -3.62 -0.74
CA LYS A 330 13.77 -2.20 -0.39
C LYS A 330 12.51 -1.62 -1.01
N ILE A 331 11.45 -1.44 -0.24
CA ILE A 331 10.20 -0.84 -0.73
C ILE A 331 9.95 0.52 -0.07
N GLY A 332 8.82 1.13 -0.38
CA GLY A 332 8.30 2.25 0.40
C GLY A 332 6.93 2.70 -0.06
N GLY A 333 6.21 3.35 0.82
CA GLY A 333 5.00 4.07 0.47
C GLY A 333 4.86 5.34 1.31
N ALA A 334 3.84 6.11 1.00
CA ALA A 334 3.59 7.38 1.67
C ALA A 334 3.08 7.21 3.10
N ASP A 335 2.58 6.02 3.46
CA ASP A 335 1.79 5.79 4.68
C ASP A 335 0.62 6.80 4.76
N TYR A 336 -0.07 6.93 3.61
CA TYR A 336 -1.07 7.98 3.40
C TYR A 336 -2.38 7.65 4.10
N HIS A 337 -2.89 8.57 4.91
CA HIS A 337 -4.18 8.47 5.61
C HIS A 337 -5.18 9.54 5.15
N GLY A 338 -4.78 10.52 4.33
CA GLY A 338 -5.66 11.61 3.87
C GLY A 338 -6.04 12.62 4.95
N ARG A 339 -5.15 12.85 5.92
CA ARG A 339 -5.28 13.84 7.01
C ARG A 339 -5.36 15.26 6.47
N GLY A 340 -4.75 15.52 5.32
CA GLY A 340 -4.60 16.85 4.74
C GLY A 340 -3.53 17.70 5.47
N GLY A 341 -3.20 18.85 4.89
CA GLY A 341 -2.15 19.74 5.39
C GLY A 341 -0.73 19.34 4.92
N HIS A 342 0.29 20.02 5.44
CA HIS A 342 1.68 19.91 4.95
C HIS A 342 2.53 18.83 5.63
N HIS A 343 1.96 18.06 6.57
CA HIS A 343 2.70 17.11 7.42
C HIS A 343 2.52 15.64 7.03
N GLU A 344 1.78 15.37 5.95
CA GLU A 344 1.55 14.03 5.41
C GLU A 344 2.13 13.94 4.00
N SER A 345 2.77 12.81 3.69
CA SER A 345 3.23 12.51 2.33
C SER A 345 2.03 12.19 1.45
N GLU A 346 1.94 12.81 0.28
CA GLU A 346 0.86 12.51 -0.68
C GLU A 346 1.06 11.15 -1.37
N LEU A 347 -0.04 10.54 -1.84
CA LEU A 347 0.01 9.29 -2.61
C LEU A 347 0.93 9.41 -3.82
N GLY A 348 1.90 8.50 -3.94
CA GLY A 348 2.87 8.48 -5.04
C GLY A 348 3.99 9.52 -4.92
N SER A 349 4.08 10.24 -3.80
CA SER A 349 5.17 11.20 -3.55
C SER A 349 6.50 10.52 -3.22
N VAL A 350 6.47 9.28 -2.75
CA VAL A 350 7.67 8.45 -2.54
C VAL A 350 8.19 7.98 -3.89
N ASN A 351 9.29 8.58 -4.34
CA ASN A 351 9.88 8.27 -5.65
C ASN A 351 10.62 6.93 -5.62
N LEU A 352 9.90 5.85 -5.91
CA LEU A 352 10.46 4.52 -6.08
C LEU A 352 11.05 4.32 -7.49
N PRO A 353 12.34 3.94 -7.61
CA PRO A 353 12.91 3.51 -8.89
C PRO A 353 12.17 2.27 -9.43
N VAL A 354 12.06 2.15 -10.76
CA VAL A 354 11.41 0.98 -11.37
C VAL A 354 12.07 -0.36 -11.00
N LEU A 355 13.38 -0.34 -10.72
CA LEU A 355 14.13 -1.50 -10.24
C LEU A 355 13.57 -2.05 -8.92
N VAL A 356 13.09 -1.16 -8.03
CA VAL A 356 12.48 -1.59 -6.76
C VAL A 356 11.26 -2.46 -7.00
N LEU A 357 10.36 -2.02 -7.87
CA LEU A 357 9.17 -2.82 -8.16
C LEU A 357 9.52 -4.10 -8.92
N HIS A 358 10.49 -4.03 -9.84
CA HIS A 358 10.97 -5.22 -10.54
C HIS A 358 11.55 -6.27 -9.57
N ASP A 359 12.37 -5.88 -8.61
CA ASP A 359 12.93 -6.79 -7.62
C ASP A 359 11.87 -7.30 -6.64
N PHE A 360 10.91 -6.45 -6.26
CA PHE A 360 9.73 -6.88 -5.52
C PHE A 360 8.95 -7.96 -6.29
N LEU A 361 8.71 -7.77 -7.59
CA LEU A 361 7.99 -8.75 -8.41
C LEU A 361 8.75 -10.07 -8.58
N LYS A 362 10.09 -10.06 -8.63
CA LYS A 362 10.87 -11.32 -8.65
C LYS A 362 10.62 -12.21 -7.44
N VAL A 363 10.36 -11.60 -6.28
CA VAL A 363 10.02 -12.33 -5.04
C VAL A 363 8.52 -12.61 -4.97
N ALA A 364 7.70 -11.61 -5.29
CA ALA A 364 6.25 -11.69 -5.13
C ALA A 364 5.59 -12.65 -6.13
N ARG A 365 6.02 -12.65 -7.40
CA ARG A 365 5.37 -13.44 -8.45
C ARG A 365 5.37 -14.94 -8.17
N PRO A 366 6.49 -15.60 -7.82
CA PRO A 366 6.47 -17.02 -7.48
C PRO A 366 5.52 -17.34 -6.30
N ILE A 367 5.55 -16.52 -5.25
CA ILE A 367 4.67 -16.68 -4.07
C ILE A 367 3.20 -16.54 -4.48
N TRP A 368 2.88 -15.52 -5.26
CA TRP A 368 1.52 -15.27 -5.73
C TRP A 368 1.03 -16.32 -6.72
N CYS A 369 1.88 -16.83 -7.61
CA CYS A 369 1.55 -17.92 -8.53
C CYS A 369 1.21 -19.20 -7.76
N ASN A 370 2.00 -19.54 -6.74
CA ASN A 370 1.70 -20.65 -5.84
C ASN A 370 0.34 -20.45 -5.12
N ALA A 371 0.08 -19.25 -4.59
CA ALA A 371 -1.18 -18.92 -3.94
C ALA A 371 -2.38 -19.00 -4.91
N ILE A 372 -2.21 -18.52 -6.15
CA ILE A 372 -3.23 -18.61 -7.20
C ILE A 372 -3.54 -20.07 -7.51
N ARG A 373 -2.51 -20.91 -7.63
CA ARG A 373 -2.67 -22.34 -7.82
C ARG A 373 -3.49 -22.97 -6.70
N GLU A 374 -3.11 -22.75 -5.44
CA GLU A 374 -3.83 -23.31 -4.29
C GLU A 374 -5.32 -22.92 -4.27
N ILE A 375 -5.63 -21.67 -4.61
CA ILE A 375 -7.03 -21.18 -4.68
C ILE A 375 -7.79 -21.92 -5.79
N LEU A 376 -7.20 -22.07 -6.96
CA LEU A 376 -7.83 -22.73 -8.11
C LEU A 376 -7.97 -24.23 -7.91
N GLU A 377 -7.00 -24.87 -7.26
CA GLU A 377 -7.08 -26.29 -6.89
C GLU A 377 -8.19 -26.53 -5.88
N CYS A 378 -8.29 -25.70 -4.84
CA CYS A 378 -9.38 -25.78 -3.86
C CYS A 378 -10.75 -25.64 -4.53
N TYR A 379 -10.90 -24.73 -5.49
CA TYR A 379 -12.13 -24.60 -6.28
C TYR A 379 -12.38 -25.80 -7.19
N ALA A 380 -11.34 -26.35 -7.83
CA ALA A 380 -11.48 -27.50 -8.71
C ALA A 380 -11.87 -28.79 -7.95
N GLU A 381 -11.38 -28.94 -6.71
CA GLU A 381 -11.73 -30.05 -5.82
C GLU A 381 -13.15 -29.92 -5.24
N GLU A 382 -13.55 -28.71 -4.87
CA GLU A 382 -14.87 -28.41 -4.31
C GLU A 382 -15.52 -27.20 -5.01
N PRO A 383 -16.11 -27.39 -6.21
CA PRO A 383 -16.75 -26.31 -6.94
C PRO A 383 -18.04 -25.88 -6.24
N SER A 384 -18.00 -24.73 -5.58
CA SER A 384 -19.12 -24.14 -4.84
C SER A 384 -19.17 -22.63 -5.03
N ASP A 385 -20.36 -22.04 -4.86
CA ASP A 385 -20.54 -20.58 -4.90
C ASP A 385 -19.67 -19.88 -3.85
N THR A 386 -19.43 -20.51 -2.69
CA THR A 386 -18.58 -19.97 -1.63
C THR A 386 -17.10 -19.91 -2.05
N ASN A 387 -16.59 -20.94 -2.73
CA ASN A 387 -15.22 -20.95 -3.23
C ASN A 387 -15.08 -19.99 -4.42
N LEU A 388 -16.11 -19.87 -5.27
CA LEU A 388 -16.15 -18.87 -6.34
C LEU A 388 -16.21 -17.43 -5.80
N GLU A 389 -16.96 -17.18 -4.73
CA GLU A 389 -16.99 -15.89 -4.05
C GLU A 389 -15.59 -15.52 -3.52
N THR A 390 -14.85 -16.50 -3.01
CA THR A 390 -13.47 -16.29 -2.53
C THR A 390 -12.55 -15.80 -3.66
N ILE A 391 -12.64 -16.42 -4.85
CA ILE A 391 -11.89 -16.00 -6.05
C ILE A 391 -12.31 -14.59 -6.51
N THR A 392 -13.61 -14.33 -6.54
CA THR A 392 -14.18 -13.10 -7.12
C THR A 392 -14.18 -11.91 -6.16
N ARG A 393 -13.94 -12.13 -4.86
CA ARG A 393 -13.87 -11.10 -3.81
C ARG A 393 -12.78 -10.06 -4.10
N PHE A 394 -11.61 -10.53 -4.51
CA PHE A 394 -10.46 -9.70 -4.83
C PHE A 394 -10.31 -9.50 -6.35
N GLY A 395 -10.83 -10.44 -7.14
CA GLY A 395 -10.85 -10.39 -8.59
C GLY A 395 -11.93 -9.49 -9.20
N ARG A 396 -11.98 -9.44 -10.53
CA ARG A 396 -12.95 -8.59 -11.25
C ARG A 396 -14.32 -9.26 -11.37
N SER A 397 -15.30 -8.87 -10.55
CA SER A 397 -16.63 -9.52 -10.48
C SER A 397 -17.52 -9.46 -11.75
N ARG A 398 -17.17 -8.67 -12.78
CA ARG A 398 -17.99 -8.57 -14.00
C ARG A 398 -17.77 -9.70 -15.00
N VAL A 399 -16.72 -10.52 -14.85
CA VAL A 399 -16.52 -11.72 -15.69
C VAL A 399 -17.72 -12.65 -15.62
N PHE A 400 -18.41 -12.68 -14.47
CA PHE A 400 -19.51 -13.62 -14.20
C PHE A 400 -20.92 -13.00 -14.30
N LYS A 401 -21.07 -11.76 -14.83
CA LYS A 401 -22.36 -11.04 -14.88
C LYS A 401 -23.07 -11.05 -16.24
N GLY A 402 -22.64 -11.89 -17.18
CA GLY A 402 -23.38 -12.19 -18.42
C GLY A 402 -24.01 -13.58 -18.33
N GLY A 403 -25.32 -13.69 -18.49
CA GLY A 403 -26.06 -14.92 -18.25
C GLY A 403 -25.65 -16.10 -19.13
N SER A 404 -24.92 -17.06 -18.55
CA SER A 404 -25.08 -18.48 -18.82
C SER A 404 -24.48 -19.27 -17.65
N THR A 405 -25.29 -20.08 -16.98
CA THR A 405 -24.96 -20.82 -15.74
C THR A 405 -24.07 -22.06 -15.95
N LEU A 406 -23.29 -22.15 -17.04
CA LEU A 406 -22.83 -23.46 -17.52
C LEU A 406 -21.32 -23.68 -17.60
N ASN A 407 -20.45 -22.68 -17.34
CA ASN A 407 -19.00 -22.96 -17.43
C ASN A 407 -18.04 -22.05 -16.62
N TYR A 408 -18.25 -21.93 -15.31
CA TYR A 408 -17.36 -21.15 -14.43
C TYR A 408 -15.88 -21.58 -14.50
N GLY A 409 -15.60 -22.87 -14.68
CA GLY A 409 -14.23 -23.39 -14.85
C GLY A 409 -13.55 -22.81 -16.10
N GLN A 410 -14.24 -22.81 -17.25
CA GLN A 410 -13.72 -22.23 -18.48
C GLN A 410 -13.65 -20.71 -18.42
N ASP A 411 -14.61 -20.04 -17.79
CA ASP A 411 -14.57 -18.58 -17.58
C ASP A 411 -13.35 -18.16 -16.74
N LEU A 412 -12.97 -18.97 -15.74
CA LEU A 412 -11.75 -18.75 -14.99
C LEU A 412 -10.50 -18.88 -15.87
N ILE A 413 -10.47 -19.88 -16.76
CA ILE A 413 -9.35 -20.08 -17.68
C ILE A 413 -9.26 -18.93 -18.70
N ASP A 414 -10.35 -18.61 -19.38
CA ASP A 414 -10.33 -17.73 -20.55
C ASP A 414 -10.33 -16.25 -20.19
N HIS A 415 -10.92 -15.88 -19.05
CA HIS A 415 -11.15 -14.49 -18.70
C HIS A 415 -10.42 -14.04 -17.43
N CYS A 416 -9.99 -14.97 -16.57
CA CYS A 416 -9.36 -14.63 -15.30
C CYS A 416 -7.86 -14.92 -15.27
N LEU A 417 -7.40 -16.10 -15.71
CA LEU A 417 -5.96 -16.42 -15.73
C LEU A 417 -5.10 -15.36 -16.46
N PRO A 418 -5.50 -14.84 -17.65
CA PRO A 418 -4.72 -13.80 -18.34
C PRO A 418 -4.64 -12.47 -17.58
N LEU A 419 -5.52 -12.24 -16.61
CA LEU A 419 -5.48 -11.03 -15.76
C LEU A 419 -4.54 -11.20 -14.55
N TRP A 420 -4.21 -12.44 -14.18
CA TRP A 420 -3.47 -12.78 -12.96
C TRP A 420 -2.04 -13.24 -13.27
N LEU A 421 -1.86 -13.94 -14.39
CA LEU A 421 -0.64 -14.61 -14.80
C LEU A 421 -0.13 -14.04 -16.14
N SER A 422 1.20 -14.01 -16.29
CA SER A 422 1.82 -13.79 -17.61
C SER A 422 1.69 -15.05 -18.46
N SER A 423 1.88 -14.93 -19.77
CA SER A 423 1.87 -16.08 -20.69
C SER A 423 2.85 -17.18 -20.25
N GLN A 424 4.06 -16.80 -19.81
CA GLN A 424 5.06 -17.75 -19.33
C GLN A 424 4.61 -18.50 -18.06
N GLU A 425 3.93 -17.82 -17.13
CA GLU A 425 3.43 -18.48 -15.91
C GLU A 425 2.22 -19.38 -16.21
N MET A 426 1.40 -19.04 -17.20
CA MET A 426 0.26 -19.87 -17.65
C MET A 426 0.68 -21.16 -18.36
N GLU A 427 1.85 -21.14 -19.03
CA GLU A 427 2.45 -22.29 -19.73
C GLU A 427 3.24 -23.21 -18.80
N ASN A 428 3.31 -22.90 -17.50
CA ASN A 428 3.89 -23.78 -16.50
C ASN A 428 3.08 -25.09 -16.40
N GLU A 429 3.77 -26.24 -16.32
CA GLU A 429 3.19 -27.57 -16.21
C GLU A 429 2.13 -27.68 -15.08
N GLU A 430 2.35 -27.01 -13.95
CA GLU A 430 1.41 -26.98 -12.84
C GLU A 430 0.10 -26.27 -13.22
N PHE A 431 0.18 -25.15 -13.95
CA PHE A 431 -1.00 -24.43 -14.42
C PHE A 431 -1.71 -25.15 -15.58
N GLU A 432 -0.99 -25.90 -16.41
CA GLU A 432 -1.61 -26.82 -17.37
C GLU A 432 -2.44 -27.90 -16.67
N ALA A 433 -1.92 -28.50 -15.60
CA ALA A 433 -2.66 -29.48 -14.81
C ALA A 433 -3.92 -28.87 -14.16
N ILE A 434 -3.84 -27.65 -13.63
CA ILE A 434 -4.99 -26.93 -13.07
C ILE A 434 -6.02 -26.60 -14.14
N LYS A 435 -5.59 -26.12 -15.31
CA LYS A 435 -6.50 -25.84 -16.45
C LYS A 435 -7.29 -27.10 -16.82
N LEU A 436 -6.62 -28.26 -16.87
CA LEU A 436 -7.28 -29.54 -17.14
C LEU A 436 -8.29 -29.92 -16.03
N LYS A 437 -7.93 -29.72 -14.76
CA LYS A 437 -8.87 -29.94 -13.63
C LYS A 437 -10.09 -29.02 -13.75
N LEU A 438 -9.88 -27.73 -14.01
CA LEU A 438 -10.94 -26.73 -14.13
C LEU A 438 -11.86 -26.99 -15.33
N SER A 439 -11.33 -27.44 -16.47
CA SER A 439 -12.17 -27.82 -17.62
C SER A 439 -13.08 -29.02 -17.34
N ASN A 440 -12.67 -29.91 -16.43
CA ASN A 440 -13.47 -31.08 -16.04
C ASN A 440 -14.58 -30.74 -15.04
N VAL A 441 -14.44 -29.67 -14.24
CA VAL A 441 -15.50 -29.16 -13.35
C VAL A 441 -16.77 -28.85 -14.15
N SER A 442 -16.59 -28.30 -15.35
CA SER A 442 -17.63 -27.91 -16.29
C SER A 442 -18.43 -29.08 -16.85
N SER A 443 -17.78 -30.23 -17.06
CA SER A 443 -18.42 -31.45 -17.57
C SER A 443 -19.32 -32.09 -16.50
N SER A 444 -18.87 -32.10 -15.24
CA SER A 444 -19.55 -32.79 -14.13
C SER A 444 -20.82 -32.08 -13.61
N THR A 445 -20.89 -30.75 -13.74
CA THR A 445 -22.08 -29.96 -13.38
C THR A 445 -23.21 -30.10 -14.39
N SER A 446 -22.89 -30.40 -15.66
CA SER A 446 -23.89 -30.74 -16.68
C SER A 446 -24.55 -32.11 -16.45
N GLU A 447 -23.82 -33.08 -15.87
CA GLU A 447 -24.34 -34.43 -15.63
C GLU A 447 -25.23 -34.53 -14.39
N ARG A 448 -24.95 -33.77 -13.32
CA ARG A 448 -25.82 -33.74 -12.11
C ARG A 448 -27.20 -33.09 -12.34
N GLY A 449 -27.37 -32.32 -13.43
CA GLY A 449 -28.65 -31.73 -13.82
C GLY A 449 -29.59 -32.68 -14.58
N ILE A 450 -29.12 -33.86 -15.01
CA ILE A 450 -29.88 -34.76 -15.90
C ILE A 450 -30.49 -35.96 -15.15
N GLN A 451 -30.19 -36.14 -13.87
CA GLN A 451 -30.57 -37.35 -13.13
C GLN A 451 -31.72 -37.14 -12.12
N VAL A 452 -32.77 -36.40 -12.48
CA VAL A 452 -34.08 -36.49 -11.80
C VAL A 452 -35.19 -36.24 -12.82
N LEU A 453 -35.59 -37.28 -13.55
CA LEU A 453 -36.93 -37.54 -14.06
C LEU A 453 -36.83 -38.73 -15.01
N ILE A 454 -37.22 -39.90 -14.52
CA ILE A 454 -38.01 -40.95 -15.17
C ILE A 454 -37.88 -42.16 -14.25
N GLU A 455 -38.96 -42.47 -13.53
CA GLU A 455 -39.53 -43.81 -13.56
C GLU A 455 -41.01 -43.71 -13.20
N THR A 456 -41.80 -44.43 -13.99
CA THR A 456 -43.26 -44.45 -14.13
C THR A 456 -44.03 -45.03 -12.97
#